data_AF-A0A8D5UEP9-F1
#
_entry.id   AF-A0A8D5UEP9-F1
#
_cell.length_a   1.000
_cell.length_b   1.000
_cell.length_c   1.000
_cell.angle_alpha   90.00
_cell.angle_beta   90.00
_cell.angle_gamma   90.00
#
_symmetry.space_group_name_H-M   'P 1'
#
loop_
_entity.id
_entity.type
_entity.pdbx_description
1 polymer ?
#
loop_
_entity_poly.entity_id
_entity_poly.type
_entity_poly.pdbx_seq_one_letter_code
_entity_poly.pdbx_strand_id
1 'polypeptide(L)'
;MSKPATISTREAAERLHVHARTIRKWIDVFAEYIRPEWNDRGHYVLTEESFNRLADIQERLQQQPNKSMRQVRLELYKEGKLKPEQPPASTQDAKKDKVAPFLNAEKALQHMMKHMENIGEMVSELYERLERMEEHTYSLFDAIEELDNKFTTMTYEYAPANDVHLMFDEIRKKQDQLRIELRNLSFNNRLAAASEESQFVPRRQKKSARFLGIF
;
A
#
# COMPACT_ATOMS: atom_id res chain seq x y z
N MET A 1 46.69 -15.77 -19.57
CA MET A 1 46.00 -14.58 -19.04
C MET A 1 44.52 -14.90 -19.00
N SER A 2 43.96 -15.08 -17.80
CA SER A 2 42.55 -15.45 -17.61
C SER A 2 41.66 -14.26 -17.97
N LYS A 3 40.65 -14.48 -18.81
CA LYS A 3 39.62 -13.46 -19.05
C LYS A 3 38.97 -13.12 -17.70
N PRO A 4 38.84 -11.84 -17.31
CA PRO A 4 38.08 -11.50 -16.11
C PRO A 4 36.64 -12.00 -16.32
N ALA A 5 36.10 -12.68 -15.31
CA ALA A 5 34.71 -13.12 -15.33
C ALA A 5 33.82 -11.87 -15.46
N THR A 6 33.18 -11.72 -16.61
CA THR A 6 32.31 -10.59 -16.93
C THR A 6 30.90 -10.96 -16.52
N ILE A 7 30.42 -10.36 -15.43
CA ILE A 7 29.11 -10.64 -14.86
C ILE A 7 28.12 -9.64 -15.46
N SER A 8 27.06 -10.14 -16.09
CA SER A 8 26.00 -9.26 -16.62
C SER A 8 25.12 -8.73 -15.49
N THR A 9 24.43 -7.60 -15.70
CA THR A 9 23.44 -7.09 -14.72
C THR A 9 22.34 -8.09 -14.37
N ARG A 10 21.96 -8.95 -15.32
CA ARG A 10 20.99 -10.03 -15.09
C ARG A 10 21.58 -11.10 -14.16
N GLU A 11 22.80 -11.51 -14.42
CA GLU A 11 23.50 -12.49 -13.60
C GLU A 11 23.78 -11.95 -12.18
N ALA A 12 24.15 -10.66 -12.06
CA ALA A 12 24.33 -10.01 -10.77
C ALA A 12 23.02 -9.95 -9.96
N ALA A 13 21.89 -9.69 -10.64
CA ALA A 13 20.56 -9.69 -10.04
C ALA A 13 20.17 -11.07 -9.50
N GLU A 14 20.45 -12.13 -10.26
CA GLU A 14 20.21 -13.52 -9.84
C GLU A 14 21.07 -13.88 -8.61
N ARG A 15 22.36 -13.51 -8.58
CA ARG A 15 23.27 -13.81 -7.47
C ARG A 15 22.96 -13.03 -6.18
N LEU A 16 22.49 -11.78 -6.30
CA LEU A 16 22.17 -10.91 -5.17
C LEU A 16 20.71 -11.01 -4.72
N HIS A 17 19.91 -11.86 -5.37
CA HIS A 17 18.47 -12.04 -5.13
C HIS A 17 17.68 -10.73 -5.15
N VAL A 18 18.03 -9.83 -6.06
CA VAL A 18 17.35 -8.54 -6.25
C VAL A 18 16.95 -8.35 -7.71
N HIS A 19 15.95 -7.51 -7.98
CA HIS A 19 15.53 -7.28 -9.36
C HIS A 19 16.63 -6.54 -10.16
N ALA A 20 16.84 -6.91 -11.43
CA ALA A 20 17.75 -6.23 -12.35
C ALA A 20 17.54 -4.69 -12.45
N ARG A 21 16.32 -4.18 -12.25
CA ARG A 21 16.05 -2.74 -12.20
C ARG A 21 16.66 -2.07 -10.96
N THR A 22 16.68 -2.78 -9.83
CA THR A 22 17.33 -2.35 -8.59
C THR A 22 18.84 -2.30 -8.75
N ILE A 23 19.44 -3.31 -9.38
CA ILE A 23 20.88 -3.32 -9.71
C ILE A 23 21.22 -2.11 -10.61
N ARG A 24 20.45 -1.86 -11.67
CA ARG A 24 20.64 -0.68 -12.53
C ARG A 24 20.56 0.62 -11.72
N LYS A 25 19.53 0.77 -10.87
CA LYS A 25 19.40 1.93 -9.98
C LYS A 25 20.60 2.11 -9.06
N TRP A 26 21.16 1.02 -8.52
CA TRP A 26 22.37 1.08 -7.70
C TRP A 26 23.59 1.49 -8.53
N ILE A 27 23.74 0.93 -9.72
CA ILE A 27 24.80 1.31 -10.66
C ILE A 27 24.72 2.80 -11.00
N ASP A 28 23.54 3.33 -11.30
CA ASP A 28 23.37 4.74 -11.67
C ASP A 28 23.70 5.68 -10.48
N VAL A 29 23.34 5.29 -9.25
CA VAL A 29 23.58 6.11 -8.03
C VAL A 29 25.03 6.01 -7.53
N PHE A 30 25.65 4.85 -7.69
CA PHE A 30 26.98 4.53 -7.16
C PHE A 30 28.00 4.24 -8.28
N ALA A 31 27.81 4.83 -9.47
CA ALA A 31 28.66 4.59 -10.65
C ALA A 31 30.15 4.84 -10.35
N GLU A 32 30.45 5.88 -9.57
CA GLU A 32 31.80 6.24 -9.13
C GLU A 32 32.47 5.14 -8.28
N TYR A 33 31.69 4.42 -7.47
CA TYR A 33 32.17 3.35 -6.60
C TYR A 33 32.21 2.02 -7.35
N ILE A 34 31.13 1.65 -8.05
CA ILE A 34 30.99 0.35 -8.72
C ILE A 34 31.87 0.27 -9.96
N ARG A 35 32.12 1.40 -10.64
CA ARG A 35 32.86 1.50 -11.91
C ARG A 35 32.36 0.46 -12.93
N PRO A 36 31.10 0.55 -13.36
CA PRO A 36 30.54 -0.38 -14.34
C PRO A 36 31.22 -0.20 -15.71
N GLU A 37 31.52 -1.29 -16.39
CA GLU A 37 31.94 -1.26 -17.79
C GLU A 37 30.72 -1.40 -18.70
N TRP A 38 30.84 -0.94 -19.95
CA TRP A 38 29.76 -0.98 -20.93
C TRP A 38 30.18 -1.92 -22.06
N ASN A 39 29.29 -2.81 -22.49
CA ASN A 39 29.52 -3.58 -23.71
C ASN A 39 29.11 -2.79 -24.96
N ASP A 40 29.46 -3.31 -26.14
CA ASP A 40 29.10 -2.75 -27.45
C ASP A 40 27.57 -2.65 -27.69
N ARG A 41 26.76 -3.26 -26.82
CA ARG A 41 25.29 -3.26 -26.87
C ARG A 41 24.65 -2.29 -25.87
N GLY A 42 25.43 -1.53 -25.10
CA GLY A 42 24.93 -0.58 -24.10
C GLY A 42 24.39 -1.21 -22.82
N HIS A 43 24.80 -2.44 -22.49
CA HIS A 43 24.53 -3.07 -21.20
C HIS A 43 25.73 -2.95 -20.27
N TYR A 44 25.44 -2.72 -18.98
CA TYR A 44 26.48 -2.75 -17.96
C TYR A 44 27.03 -4.16 -17.79
N VAL A 45 28.35 -4.24 -17.81
CA VAL A 45 29.16 -5.42 -17.51
C VAL A 45 29.94 -5.12 -16.24
N LEU A 46 29.89 -6.05 -15.30
CA LEU A 46 30.52 -5.91 -14.00
C LEU A 46 31.71 -6.86 -13.94
N THR A 47 32.84 -6.34 -13.48
CA THR A 47 33.95 -7.18 -13.03
C THR A 47 33.59 -7.82 -11.68
N GLU A 48 34.33 -8.84 -11.27
CA GLU A 48 34.16 -9.47 -9.96
C GLU A 48 34.34 -8.45 -8.81
N GLU A 49 35.23 -7.48 -8.95
CA GLU A 49 35.37 -6.38 -7.99
C GLU A 49 34.14 -5.47 -7.96
N SER A 50 33.59 -5.10 -9.12
CA SER A 50 32.38 -4.29 -9.22
C SER A 50 31.17 -5.01 -8.61
N PHE A 51 31.10 -6.33 -8.77
CA PHE A 51 30.08 -7.16 -8.15
C PHE A 51 30.21 -7.19 -6.62
N ASN A 52 31.42 -7.33 -6.09
CA ASN A 52 31.66 -7.28 -4.64
C ASN A 52 31.25 -5.92 -4.04
N ARG A 53 31.46 -4.82 -4.77
CA ARG A 53 30.99 -3.48 -4.36
C ARG A 53 29.48 -3.35 -4.36
N LEU A 54 28.77 -4.04 -5.27
CA LEU A 54 27.30 -4.12 -5.25
C LEU A 54 26.79 -4.91 -4.04
N ALA A 55 27.47 -6.01 -3.68
CA ALA A 55 27.15 -6.79 -2.48
C ALA A 55 27.34 -5.95 -1.20
N ASP A 56 28.42 -5.18 -1.12
CA ASP A 56 28.67 -4.23 0.00
C ASP A 56 27.56 -3.16 0.10
N ILE A 57 27.11 -2.61 -1.04
CA ILE A 57 25.96 -1.67 -1.05
C ILE A 57 24.68 -2.36 -0.55
N GLN A 58 24.41 -3.58 -0.99
CA GLN A 58 23.24 -4.34 -0.54
C GLN A 58 23.27 -4.58 0.96
N GLU A 59 24.41 -5.04 1.49
CA GLU A 59 24.57 -5.31 2.92
C GLU A 59 24.29 -4.05 3.75
N ARG A 60 24.89 -2.92 3.36
CA ARG A 60 24.68 -1.63 4.03
C ARG A 60 23.23 -1.17 4.01
N LEU A 61 22.50 -1.42 2.92
CA LEU A 61 21.07 -1.10 2.82
C LEU A 61 20.20 -2.03 3.66
N GLN A 62 20.63 -3.27 3.90
CA GLN A 62 19.90 -4.26 4.70
C GLN A 62 20.17 -4.15 6.20
N GLN A 63 21.34 -3.65 6.61
CA GLN A 63 21.74 -3.53 8.02
C GLN A 63 20.82 -2.61 8.86
N GLN A 64 20.10 -1.66 8.24
CA GLN A 64 19.20 -0.75 8.97
C GLN A 64 17.87 -0.55 8.21
N PRO A 65 16.71 -0.79 8.86
CA PRO A 65 15.42 -0.45 8.26
C PRO A 65 15.34 1.08 8.14
N ASN A 66 15.19 1.59 6.91
CA ASN A 66 15.12 3.01 6.53
C ASN A 66 16.44 3.71 6.17
N LYS A 67 17.52 2.97 5.94
CA LYS A 67 18.74 3.59 5.41
C LYS A 67 18.55 4.01 3.95
N SER A 68 18.66 5.32 3.69
CA SER A 68 18.54 5.85 2.33
C SER A 68 19.81 5.63 1.51
N MET A 69 19.69 5.50 0.19
CA MET A 69 20.84 5.38 -0.71
C MET A 69 21.81 6.58 -0.59
N ARG A 70 21.28 7.78 -0.25
CA ARG A 70 22.10 8.97 0.03
C ARG A 70 22.97 8.81 1.28
N GLN A 71 22.44 8.21 2.35
CA GLN A 71 23.19 7.94 3.57
C GLN A 71 24.31 6.93 3.32
N VAL A 72 24.04 5.86 2.57
CA VAL A 72 25.08 4.89 2.15
C VAL A 72 26.17 5.58 1.33
N ARG A 73 25.81 6.49 0.43
CA ARG A 73 26.78 7.28 -0.35
C ARG A 73 27.64 8.18 0.56
N LEU A 74 27.03 8.83 1.55
CA LEU A 74 27.74 9.67 2.52
C LEU A 74 28.73 8.85 3.37
N GLU A 75 28.36 7.64 3.76
CA GLU A 75 29.28 6.73 4.48
C GLU A 75 30.45 6.29 3.61
N LEU A 76 30.21 5.96 2.34
CA LEU A 76 31.27 5.64 1.39
C LEU A 76 32.23 6.82 1.16
N TYR A 77 31.73 8.07 1.21
CA TYR A 77 32.59 9.27 1.23
C TYR A 77 33.38 9.39 2.54
N LYS A 78 32.74 9.17 3.71
CA LYS A 78 33.41 9.23 5.02
C LYS A 78 34.49 8.17 5.19
N GLU A 79 34.29 6.98 4.62
CA GLU A 79 35.26 5.88 4.60
C GLU A 79 36.39 6.09 3.58
N GLY A 80 36.36 7.18 2.79
CA GLY A 80 37.37 7.47 1.76
C GLY A 80 37.35 6.51 0.57
N LYS A 81 36.30 5.67 0.45
CA LYS A 81 36.10 4.74 -0.68
C LYS A 81 35.57 5.44 -1.92
N LEU A 82 34.91 6.59 -1.74
CA LEU A 82 34.59 7.54 -2.80
C LEU A 82 35.51 8.75 -2.67
N LYS A 83 36.26 9.08 -3.74
CA LYS A 83 37.00 10.34 -3.80
C LYS A 83 36.02 11.46 -4.14
N PRO A 84 36.07 12.62 -3.46
CA PRO A 84 35.32 13.79 -3.90
C PRO A 84 35.75 14.10 -5.34
N GLU A 85 34.77 14.37 -6.19
CA GLU A 85 34.96 14.76 -7.58
C GLU A 85 35.90 15.96 -7.63
N GLN A 86 37.17 15.71 -7.97
CA GLN A 86 38.07 16.77 -8.38
C GLN A 86 37.55 17.27 -9.74
N PRO A 87 37.32 18.58 -9.91
CA PRO A 87 37.01 19.12 -11.22
C PRO A 87 38.11 18.69 -12.20
N PRO A 88 37.79 18.41 -13.48
CA PRO A 88 38.72 17.78 -14.41
C PRO A 88 39.98 18.62 -14.51
N ALA A 89 41.07 18.11 -13.94
CA ALA A 89 42.41 18.61 -14.17
C ALA A 89 42.75 18.28 -15.62
N SER A 90 42.41 19.20 -16.51
CA SER A 90 43.00 19.28 -17.85
C SER A 90 44.50 19.32 -17.69
N THR A 91 45.12 18.22 -18.07
CA THR A 91 46.54 18.08 -18.33
C THR A 91 46.89 19.04 -19.46
N GLN A 92 47.60 20.12 -19.16
CA GLN A 92 48.60 20.70 -20.06
C GLN A 92 49.48 21.73 -19.35
N ASP A 93 50.78 21.47 -19.47
CA ASP A 93 51.89 22.40 -19.53
C ASP A 93 52.40 23.07 -18.25
N ALA A 94 53.51 22.50 -17.80
CA ALA A 94 54.57 23.21 -17.11
C ALA A 94 55.00 24.46 -17.90
N LYS A 95 54.71 25.65 -17.36
CA LYS A 95 55.57 26.83 -17.50
C LYS A 95 55.35 27.77 -16.32
N LYS A 96 56.48 28.18 -15.76
CA LYS A 96 56.64 29.25 -14.77
C LYS A 96 55.77 30.45 -15.14
N ASP A 97 55.04 31.00 -14.18
CA ASP A 97 55.09 32.44 -13.91
C ASP A 97 54.59 32.77 -12.50
N LYS A 98 55.46 33.45 -11.76
CA LYS A 98 55.17 34.06 -10.46
C LYS A 98 54.45 35.38 -10.73
N VAL A 99 53.12 35.35 -10.91
CA VAL A 99 52.33 36.58 -10.91
C VAL A 99 51.02 36.37 -10.14
N ALA A 100 50.90 37.15 -9.06
CA ALA A 100 49.69 37.57 -8.33
C ALA A 100 48.88 36.52 -7.52
N PRO A 101 49.08 36.46 -6.19
CA PRO A 101 48.12 35.87 -5.23
C PRO A 101 46.72 36.50 -5.29
N PHE A 102 46.62 37.75 -5.79
CA PHE A 102 45.40 38.55 -5.83
C PHE A 102 44.35 38.05 -6.84
N LEU A 103 44.77 37.54 -8.01
CA LEU A 103 43.86 37.02 -9.04
C LEU A 103 43.18 35.70 -8.64
N ASN A 104 43.80 34.93 -7.74
CA ASN A 104 43.19 33.72 -7.17
C ASN A 104 42.17 34.04 -6.07
N ALA A 105 42.39 35.09 -5.28
CA ALA A 105 41.44 35.52 -4.26
C ALA A 105 40.14 36.08 -4.88
N GLU A 106 40.26 36.85 -5.97
CA GLU A 106 39.10 37.39 -6.69
C GLU A 106 38.27 36.29 -7.37
N LYS A 107 38.92 35.31 -8.01
CA LYS A 107 38.25 34.12 -8.55
C LYS A 107 37.59 33.26 -7.46
N ALA A 108 38.24 33.12 -6.30
CA ALA A 108 37.67 32.41 -5.17
C ALA A 108 36.42 33.13 -4.61
N LEU A 109 36.45 34.46 -4.53
CA LEU A 109 35.29 35.28 -4.13
C LEU A 109 34.13 35.17 -5.13
N GLN A 110 34.41 35.26 -6.43
CA GLN A 110 33.39 35.08 -7.47
C GLN A 110 32.76 33.67 -7.42
N HIS A 111 33.58 32.65 -7.21
CA HIS A 111 33.11 31.28 -7.03
C HIS A 111 32.24 31.13 -5.78
N MET A 112 32.62 31.79 -4.68
CA MET A 112 31.87 31.77 -3.42
C MET A 112 30.54 32.51 -3.55
N MET A 113 30.51 33.66 -4.24
CA MET A 113 29.27 34.39 -4.54
C MET A 113 28.32 33.57 -5.40
N LYS A 114 28.82 32.92 -6.45
CA LYS A 114 28.01 32.02 -7.29
C LYS A 114 27.45 30.84 -6.49
N HIS A 115 28.23 30.26 -5.58
CA HIS A 115 27.72 29.22 -4.68
C HIS A 115 26.67 29.75 -3.71
N MET A 116 26.84 30.96 -3.20
CA MET A 116 25.87 31.59 -2.30
C MET A 116 24.54 31.89 -3.00
N GLU A 117 24.61 32.31 -4.26
CA GLU A 117 23.45 32.51 -5.13
C GLU A 117 22.72 31.18 -5.39
N ASN A 118 23.46 30.14 -5.80
CA ASN A 118 22.89 28.79 -5.96
C ASN A 118 22.27 28.23 -4.66
N ILE A 119 22.89 28.50 -3.50
CA ILE A 119 22.33 28.12 -2.20
C ILE A 119 21.05 28.91 -1.92
N GLY A 120 21.02 30.20 -2.26
CA GLY A 120 19.83 31.04 -2.15
C GLY A 120 18.67 30.47 -2.96
N GLU A 121 18.91 30.13 -4.23
CA GLU A 121 17.91 29.50 -5.11
C GLU A 121 17.40 28.17 -4.52
N MET A 122 18.31 27.33 -4.01
CA MET A 122 17.94 26.05 -3.40
C MET A 122 17.12 26.22 -2.12
N VAL A 123 17.45 27.21 -1.29
CA VAL A 123 16.69 27.52 -0.07
C VAL A 123 15.30 28.03 -0.42
N SER A 124 15.17 28.89 -1.43
CA SER A 124 13.87 29.34 -1.94
C SER A 124 13.02 28.19 -2.45
N GLU A 125 13.60 27.26 -3.24
CA GLU A 125 12.90 26.06 -3.71
C GLU A 125 12.43 25.18 -2.54
N LEU A 126 13.28 25.04 -1.51
CA LEU A 126 12.91 24.31 -0.30
C LEU A 126 11.74 24.96 0.45
N TYR A 127 11.71 26.30 0.55
CA TYR A 127 10.60 27.02 1.17
C TYR A 127 9.29 26.79 0.42
N GLU A 128 9.28 26.98 -0.91
CA GLU A 128 8.06 26.73 -1.71
C GLU A 128 7.61 25.27 -1.63
N ARG A 129 8.55 24.33 -1.55
CA ARG A 129 8.21 22.92 -1.39
C ARG A 129 7.60 22.64 -0.01
N LEU A 130 8.08 23.31 1.03
CA LEU A 130 7.60 23.15 2.40
C LEU A 130 6.20 23.75 2.55
N GLU A 131 5.94 24.91 1.92
CA GLU A 131 4.62 25.54 1.84
C GLU A 131 3.60 24.63 1.15
N ARG A 132 3.93 24.06 -0.03
CA ARG A 132 3.04 23.08 -0.69
C ARG A 132 2.80 21.82 0.14
N MET A 133 3.79 21.38 0.90
CA MET A 133 3.66 20.21 1.78
C MET A 133 2.76 20.52 2.98
N GLU A 134 2.85 21.73 3.53
CA GLU A 134 1.97 22.24 4.58
C GLU A 134 0.53 22.30 4.08
N GLU A 135 0.27 22.88 2.91
CA GLU A 135 -1.05 22.89 2.26
C GLU A 135 -1.61 21.46 2.09
N HIS A 136 -0.80 20.52 1.60
CA HIS A 136 -1.22 19.13 1.45
C HIS A 136 -1.53 18.46 2.79
N THR A 137 -0.83 18.84 3.86
CA THR A 137 -1.06 18.33 5.21
C THR A 137 -2.38 18.86 5.77
N TYR A 138 -2.70 20.14 5.56
CA TYR A 138 -4.01 20.70 5.91
C TYR A 138 -5.14 19.99 5.15
N SER A 139 -4.98 19.79 3.83
CA SER A 139 -5.97 19.05 3.03
C SER A 139 -6.18 17.60 3.52
N LEU A 140 -5.12 16.94 4.00
CA LEU A 140 -5.25 15.61 4.61
C LEU A 140 -6.04 15.64 5.91
N PHE A 141 -5.83 16.66 6.76
CA PHE A 141 -6.61 16.81 7.99
C PHE A 141 -8.10 17.03 7.69
N ASP A 142 -8.42 17.90 6.73
CA ASP A 142 -9.81 18.13 6.30
C ASP A 142 -10.46 16.84 5.78
N ALA A 143 -9.74 16.05 4.97
CA ALA A 143 -10.23 14.79 4.45
C ALA A 143 -10.45 13.73 5.55
N ILE A 144 -9.58 13.71 6.58
CA ILE A 144 -9.73 12.81 7.73
C ILE A 144 -10.93 13.24 8.57
N GLU A 145 -11.13 14.53 8.81
CA GLU A 145 -12.30 15.05 9.53
C GLU A 145 -13.61 14.74 8.78
N GLU A 146 -13.61 14.88 7.45
CA GLU A 146 -14.76 14.50 6.63
C GLU A 146 -15.06 12.99 6.73
N LEU A 147 -14.02 12.15 6.73
CA LEU A 147 -14.17 10.70 6.91
C LEU A 147 -14.67 10.33 8.31
N ASP A 148 -14.20 11.00 9.35
CA ASP A 148 -14.64 10.75 10.74
C ASP A 148 -16.11 11.16 10.94
N ASN A 149 -16.51 12.29 10.36
CA ASN A 149 -17.91 12.72 10.33
C ASN A 149 -18.80 11.72 9.56
N LYS A 150 -18.32 11.23 8.40
CA LYS A 150 -19.01 10.16 7.65
C LYS A 150 -19.10 8.86 8.42
N PHE A 151 -18.05 8.50 9.16
CA PHE A 151 -18.05 7.29 9.99
C PHE A 151 -19.00 7.41 11.17
N THR A 152 -19.02 8.57 11.84
CA THR A 152 -19.93 8.86 12.94
C THR A 152 -21.39 8.85 12.48
N THR A 153 -21.70 9.47 11.35
CA THR A 153 -23.04 9.41 10.76
C THR A 153 -23.42 8.00 10.31
N MET A 154 -22.51 7.26 9.69
CA MET A 154 -22.73 5.86 9.31
C MET A 154 -22.99 4.99 10.55
N THR A 155 -22.22 5.14 11.63
CA THR A 155 -22.47 4.41 12.87
C THR A 155 -23.80 4.75 13.54
N TYR A 156 -24.37 5.93 13.28
CA TYR A 156 -25.72 6.30 13.70
C TYR A 156 -26.83 5.78 12.77
N GLU A 157 -26.60 5.72 11.46
CA GLU A 157 -27.61 5.27 10.47
C GLU A 157 -27.75 3.75 10.41
N TYR A 158 -26.68 3.00 10.70
CA TYR A 158 -26.77 1.56 10.86
C TYR A 158 -27.08 1.24 12.32
N ALA A 159 -28.28 0.72 12.59
CA ALA A 159 -28.60 0.13 13.89
C ALA A 159 -27.45 -0.82 14.27
N PRO A 160 -26.84 -0.68 15.46
CA PRO A 160 -25.70 -1.49 15.86
C PRO A 160 -26.06 -2.96 15.64
N ALA A 161 -25.12 -3.80 15.21
CA ALA A 161 -25.42 -5.18 14.81
C ALA A 161 -26.28 -5.95 15.84
N ASN A 162 -26.15 -5.61 17.13
CA ASN A 162 -27.01 -6.09 18.21
C ASN A 162 -28.50 -5.74 18.02
N ASP A 163 -28.85 -4.52 17.64
CA ASP A 163 -30.23 -4.09 17.41
C ASP A 163 -30.83 -4.82 16.22
N VAL A 164 -30.05 -5.05 15.16
CA VAL A 164 -30.48 -5.88 14.03
C VAL A 164 -30.72 -7.32 14.47
N HIS A 165 -29.86 -7.89 15.31
CA HIS A 165 -30.06 -9.22 15.90
C HIS A 165 -31.33 -9.29 16.77
N LEU A 166 -31.59 -8.27 17.59
CA LEU A 166 -32.81 -8.16 18.39
C LEU A 166 -34.06 -8.08 17.50
N MET A 167 -34.00 -7.30 16.41
CA MET A 167 -35.09 -7.24 15.43
C MET A 167 -35.32 -8.61 14.77
N PHE A 168 -34.27 -9.34 14.40
CA PHE A 168 -34.40 -10.70 13.86
C PHE A 168 -35.06 -11.67 14.87
N ASP A 169 -34.68 -11.60 16.15
CA ASP A 169 -35.28 -12.43 17.20
C ASP A 169 -36.75 -12.08 17.43
N GLU A 170 -37.12 -10.79 17.37
CA GLU A 170 -38.51 -10.36 17.48
C GLU A 170 -39.35 -10.82 16.29
N ILE A 171 -38.81 -10.73 15.06
CA ILE A 171 -39.44 -11.27 13.85
C ILE A 171 -39.66 -12.78 14.00
N ARG A 172 -38.67 -13.52 14.51
CA ARG A 172 -38.77 -14.97 14.72
C ARG A 172 -39.86 -15.33 15.73
N LYS A 173 -39.94 -14.60 16.86
CA LYS A 173 -41.01 -14.77 17.86
C LYS A 173 -42.39 -14.50 17.26
N LYS A 174 -42.56 -13.41 16.50
CA LYS A 174 -43.83 -13.08 15.82
C LYS A 174 -44.22 -14.14 14.79
N GLN A 175 -43.26 -14.69 14.06
CA GLN A 175 -43.51 -15.78 13.12
C GLN A 175 -44.01 -17.05 13.83
N ASP A 176 -43.40 -17.43 14.94
CA ASP A 176 -43.83 -18.60 15.71
C ASP A 176 -45.20 -18.39 16.38
N GLN A 177 -45.48 -17.18 16.86
CA GLN A 177 -46.80 -16.81 17.35
C GLN A 177 -47.87 -16.95 16.25
N LEU A 178 -47.63 -16.39 15.07
CA LEU A 178 -48.54 -16.51 13.94
C LEU A 178 -48.77 -17.97 13.52
N ARG A 179 -47.75 -18.83 13.58
CA ARG A 179 -47.91 -20.27 13.32
C ARG A 179 -48.86 -20.94 14.32
N ILE A 180 -48.75 -20.59 15.60
CA ILE A 180 -49.64 -21.12 16.64
C ILE A 180 -51.07 -20.63 16.40
N GLU A 181 -51.25 -19.33 16.13
CA GLU A 181 -52.55 -18.75 15.83
C GLU A 181 -53.20 -19.38 14.60
N LEU A 182 -52.44 -19.60 13.51
CA LEU A 182 -52.92 -20.31 12.32
C LEU A 182 -53.33 -21.75 12.61
N ARG A 183 -52.56 -22.46 13.45
CA ARG A 183 -52.92 -23.82 13.88
C ARG A 183 -54.22 -23.81 14.68
N ASN A 184 -54.37 -22.87 15.62
CA ASN A 184 -55.56 -22.74 16.44
C ASN A 184 -56.78 -22.37 15.59
N LEU A 185 -56.61 -21.45 14.64
CA LEU A 185 -57.66 -21.05 13.71
C LEU A 185 -58.06 -22.21 12.79
N SER A 186 -57.09 -22.97 12.27
CA SER A 186 -57.38 -24.19 11.49
C SER A 186 -58.12 -25.24 12.32
N PHE A 187 -57.76 -25.40 13.58
CA PHE A 187 -58.43 -26.33 14.49
C PHE A 187 -59.87 -25.88 14.78
N ASN A 188 -60.06 -24.60 15.11
CA ASN A 188 -61.38 -24.01 15.33
C ASN A 188 -62.27 -24.09 14.09
N ASN A 189 -61.73 -23.86 12.89
CA ASN A 189 -62.47 -24.02 11.64
C ASN A 189 -62.91 -25.47 11.41
N ARG A 190 -62.06 -26.45 11.71
CA ARG A 190 -62.43 -27.87 11.63
C ARG A 190 -63.49 -28.26 12.66
N LEU A 191 -63.38 -27.74 13.88
CA LEU A 191 -64.39 -27.94 14.92
C LEU A 191 -65.73 -27.32 14.54
N ALA A 192 -65.72 -26.09 14.03
CA ALA A 192 -66.93 -25.41 13.56
C ALA A 192 -67.59 -26.20 12.42
N ALA A 193 -66.83 -26.64 11.41
CA ALA A 193 -67.33 -27.45 10.32
C ALA A 193 -67.92 -28.80 10.79
N ALA A 194 -67.27 -29.48 11.74
CA ALA A 194 -67.79 -30.72 12.33
C ALA A 194 -69.02 -30.49 13.23
N SER A 195 -69.12 -29.32 13.86
CA SER A 195 -70.30 -28.93 14.66
C SER A 195 -71.50 -28.55 13.79
N GLU A 196 -71.26 -28.00 12.59
CA GLU A 196 -72.30 -27.73 11.60
C GLU A 196 -72.82 -29.05 10.98
N GLU A 197 -71.94 -30.04 10.73
CA GLU A 197 -72.35 -31.37 10.25
C GLU A 197 -73.16 -32.19 11.27
N SER A 198 -73.17 -31.83 12.55
CA SER A 198 -73.91 -32.56 13.59
C SER A 198 -75.33 -32.05 13.83
N GLN A 199 -75.83 -31.08 13.05
CA GLN A 199 -77.22 -30.60 13.16
C GLN A 199 -78.22 -31.16 12.12
N PHE A 200 -77.82 -31.98 11.15
CA PHE A 200 -78.77 -32.55 10.18
C PHE A 200 -78.53 -34.03 9.86
N VAL A 201 -79.02 -34.93 10.72
CA VAL A 201 -79.47 -36.25 10.26
C VAL A 201 -80.77 -36.66 10.98
N PRO A 202 -81.94 -36.67 10.32
CA PRO A 202 -83.16 -37.19 10.90
C PRO A 202 -83.06 -38.72 11.01
N ARG A 203 -83.20 -39.22 12.25
CA ARG A 203 -83.27 -40.63 12.62
C ARG A 203 -84.44 -41.32 11.91
N ARG A 204 -84.20 -41.97 10.78
CA ARG A 204 -85.20 -42.79 10.06
C ARG A 204 -85.72 -43.92 10.96
N GLN A 205 -87.02 -43.87 11.24
CA GLN A 205 -87.79 -44.93 11.89
C GLN A 205 -87.75 -46.21 11.06
N LYS A 206 -87.23 -47.30 11.63
CA LYS A 206 -87.46 -48.65 11.09
C LYS A 206 -88.81 -49.15 11.60
N LYS A 207 -89.84 -49.09 10.76
CA LYS A 207 -91.12 -49.77 10.99
C LYS A 207 -90.88 -51.28 10.91
N SER A 208 -91.06 -51.95 12.04
CA SER A 208 -91.17 -53.40 12.14
C SER A 208 -92.49 -53.84 11.48
N ALA A 209 -92.41 -54.33 10.25
CA ALA A 209 -93.47 -55.09 9.63
C ALA A 209 -93.51 -56.51 10.26
N ARG A 210 -94.50 -56.77 11.12
CA ARG A 210 -95.01 -58.12 11.40
C ARG A 210 -96.52 -58.05 11.64
N PHE A 211 -97.26 -58.43 10.61
CA PHE A 211 -98.37 -59.38 10.60
C PHE A 211 -99.11 -59.67 11.93
N LEU A 212 -100.42 -59.39 11.91
CA LEU A 212 -101.59 -60.04 12.55
C LEU A 212 -102.72 -58.99 12.42
N GLY A 213 -103.84 -59.12 11.72
CA GLY A 213 -104.69 -60.25 11.37
C GLY A 213 -106.14 -59.83 11.68
N ILE A 214 -107.08 -60.23 10.82
CA ILE A 214 -108.53 -60.38 11.07
C ILE A 214 -109.41 -59.09 11.09
N PHE A 215 -110.08 -58.78 9.98
CA PHE A 215 -111.50 -59.02 9.66
C PHE A 215 -111.87 -58.34 8.34
#